data_AF-A0A932WTS9-F1
#
_entry.id   AF-A0A932WTS9-F1
#
_cell.length_a   1.000
_cell.length_b   1.000
_cell.length_c   1.000
_cell.angle_alpha   90.00
_cell.angle_beta   90.00
_cell.angle_gamma   90.00
#
_symmetry.space_group_name_H-M   'P 1'
#
loop_
_entity.id
_entity.type
_entity.pdbx_description
1 polymer ?
#
loop_
_entity_poly.entity_id
_entity_poly.type
_entity_poly.pdbx_seq_one_letter_code
_entity_poly.pdbx_strand_id
1 'polypeptide(L)'
;MLGRSNPGAYFSDFSLCRWPNHDGRKYPVSAEDDKVRIFDYDGKAIAQFDAPDAGTLGHAHGTVVRLRDGDLPNFAVIVAFQNWHVSILYVYATDRKLAFQEVIADTCNSVLALPREGSEIEDLLVGGTGKVWKFSAAAQSDARDPAAVPQLVPDEAGGNSPGTPDK
;
A
#
# COMPACT_ATOMS: atom_id res chain seq x y z
N MET A 1 -7.79 7.80 -44.37
CA MET A 1 -7.50 8.40 -43.05
C MET A 1 -7.06 7.28 -42.12
N LEU A 2 -5.79 7.23 -41.71
CA LEU A 2 -5.31 6.32 -40.67
C LEU A 2 -5.52 7.03 -39.33
N GLY A 3 -6.44 6.53 -38.50
CA GLY A 3 -6.67 7.06 -37.16
C GLY A 3 -5.43 6.83 -36.29
N ARG A 4 -4.85 7.91 -35.75
CA ARG A 4 -3.86 7.79 -34.67
C ARG A 4 -4.58 7.22 -33.45
N SER A 5 -4.31 5.97 -33.10
CA SER A 5 -4.56 5.50 -31.74
C SER A 5 -3.60 6.24 -30.82
N ASN A 6 -4.11 6.88 -29.76
CA ASN A 6 -3.24 7.39 -28.71
C ASN A 6 -2.39 6.22 -28.20
N PRO A 7 -1.07 6.38 -28.09
CA PRO A 7 -0.24 5.37 -27.45
C PRO A 7 -0.79 5.10 -26.04
N GLY A 8 -0.82 3.84 -25.63
CA GLY A 8 -1.16 3.48 -24.26
C GLY A 8 -0.24 4.19 -23.26
N ALA A 9 -0.67 4.26 -22.00
CA ALA A 9 0.16 4.83 -20.94
C ALA A 9 1.52 4.10 -20.91
N TYR A 10 2.61 4.86 -21.00
CA TYR A 10 3.97 4.33 -20.87
C TYR A 10 4.41 4.49 -19.42
N PHE A 11 4.72 3.38 -18.75
CA PHE A 11 5.29 3.38 -17.41
C PHE A 11 6.55 2.50 -17.40
N SER A 12 7.68 3.08 -17.02
CA SER A 12 8.96 2.37 -16.88
C SER A 12 9.25 1.95 -15.44
N ASP A 13 8.50 2.48 -14.49
CA ASP A 13 8.62 2.19 -13.07
C ASP A 13 7.30 1.63 -12.55
N PHE A 14 7.36 0.40 -12.06
CA PHE A 14 6.21 -0.30 -11.50
C PHE A 14 6.72 -1.36 -10.53
N SER A 15 5.86 -1.75 -9.59
CA SER A 15 6.04 -2.97 -8.82
C SER A 15 4.97 -3.99 -9.18
N LEU A 16 5.12 -5.21 -8.67
CA LEU A 16 4.17 -6.29 -8.90
C LEU A 16 3.36 -6.54 -7.62
N CYS A 17 2.04 -6.47 -7.73
CA CYS A 17 1.11 -6.81 -6.64
C CYS A 17 0.22 -8.00 -7.00
N ARG A 18 -0.41 -8.62 -5.99
CA ARG A 18 -1.33 -9.76 -6.15
C ARG A 18 -2.80 -9.34 -6.00
N TRP A 19 -3.18 -8.16 -6.45
CA TRP A 19 -4.58 -7.71 -6.36
C TRP A 19 -5.36 -8.16 -7.61
N PRO A 20 -6.66 -8.52 -7.51
CA PRO A 20 -7.46 -8.59 -6.28
C PRO A 20 -7.31 -9.90 -5.50
N ASN A 21 -6.63 -10.90 -6.06
CA ASN A 21 -6.67 -12.26 -5.56
C ASN A 21 -5.28 -12.79 -5.17
N HIS A 22 -5.26 -13.65 -4.14
CA HIS A 22 -4.07 -14.41 -3.77
C HIS A 22 -3.75 -15.58 -4.73
N ASP A 23 -4.41 -15.67 -5.90
CA ASP A 23 -4.29 -16.78 -6.88
C ASP A 23 -2.90 -16.91 -7.52
N GLY A 24 -1.96 -16.03 -7.14
CA GLY A 24 -0.57 -16.06 -7.53
C GLY A 24 -0.27 -15.22 -8.76
N ARG A 25 -1.30 -14.78 -9.51
CA ARG A 25 -1.09 -13.85 -10.61
C ARG A 25 -0.65 -12.49 -10.06
N LYS A 26 0.40 -11.96 -10.67
CA LYS A 26 0.93 -10.63 -10.35
C LYS A 26 0.53 -9.65 -11.42
N TYR A 27 0.29 -8.40 -11.03
CA TYR A 27 -0.04 -7.30 -11.92
C TYR A 27 0.86 -6.09 -11.64
N PRO A 28 1.28 -5.35 -12.68
CA PRO A 28 1.93 -4.06 -12.50
C PRO A 28 1.04 -3.08 -11.73
N VAL A 29 1.61 -2.41 -10.73
CA VAL A 29 1.02 -1.28 -10.02
C VAL A 29 1.90 -0.05 -10.17
N SER A 30 1.26 1.10 -10.36
CA SER A 30 1.91 2.41 -10.49
C SER A 30 1.05 3.50 -9.83
N ALA A 31 1.67 4.61 -9.44
CA ALA A 31 0.99 5.79 -8.91
C ALA A 31 1.34 7.04 -9.73
N GLU A 32 0.33 7.67 -10.31
CA GLU A 32 0.45 8.91 -11.08
C GLU A 32 -0.90 9.64 -11.13
N ASP A 33 -0.87 10.97 -11.15
CA ASP A 33 -2.02 11.88 -11.19
C ASP A 33 -3.01 11.66 -10.03
N ASP A 34 -2.48 11.51 -8.81
CA ASP A 34 -3.28 11.21 -7.61
C ASP A 34 -4.12 9.94 -7.76
N LYS A 35 -3.64 8.97 -8.55
CA LYS A 35 -4.24 7.66 -8.73
C LYS A 35 -3.22 6.57 -8.53
N VAL A 36 -3.63 5.49 -7.86
CA VAL A 36 -2.97 4.19 -7.99
C VAL A 36 -3.71 3.40 -9.07
N ARG A 37 -2.97 2.86 -10.04
CA ARG A 37 -3.51 2.07 -11.14
C ARG A 37 -2.86 0.69 -11.18
N ILE A 38 -3.68 -0.30 -11.49
CA ILE A 38 -3.24 -1.68 -11.70
C ILE A 38 -3.51 -2.03 -13.15
N PHE A 39 -2.50 -2.59 -13.83
CA PHE A 39 -2.57 -2.88 -15.25
C PHE A 39 -2.54 -4.38 -15.50
N ASP A 40 -3.13 -4.82 -16.61
CA ASP A 40 -2.76 -6.11 -17.20
C ASP A 40 -1.45 -5.99 -18.00
N TYR A 41 -1.00 -7.11 -18.57
CA TYR A 41 0.23 -7.16 -19.35
C TYR A 41 0.09 -6.58 -20.77
N ASP A 42 -1.13 -6.21 -21.17
CA ASP A 42 -1.41 -5.45 -22.40
C ASP A 42 -1.40 -3.93 -22.14
N GLY A 43 -1.08 -3.51 -20.90
CA GLY A 43 -1.02 -2.11 -20.49
C GLY A 43 -2.39 -1.48 -20.23
N LYS A 44 -3.47 -2.27 -20.16
CA LYS A 44 -4.81 -1.77 -19.86
C LYS A 44 -5.02 -1.74 -18.35
N ALA A 45 -5.51 -0.61 -17.85
CA ALA A 45 -5.89 -0.50 -16.44
C ALA A 45 -7.08 -1.45 -16.13
N ILE A 46 -6.87 -2.36 -15.19
CA ILE A 46 -7.89 -3.30 -14.68
C ILE A 46 -8.48 -2.82 -13.34
N ALA A 47 -7.78 -1.93 -12.64
CA ALA A 47 -8.29 -1.21 -11.49
C ALA A 47 -7.64 0.17 -11.35
N GLN A 48 -8.36 1.07 -10.68
CA GLN A 48 -7.92 2.40 -10.34
C GLN A 48 -8.46 2.77 -8.96
N PHE A 49 -7.63 3.46 -8.18
CA PHE A 49 -7.92 3.90 -6.82
C PHE A 49 -7.51 5.37 -6.68
N ASP A 50 -8.25 6.12 -5.88
CA ASP A 50 -7.90 7.49 -5.54
C ASP A 50 -6.72 7.50 -4.57
N ALA A 51 -5.66 8.22 -4.90
CA ALA A 51 -4.46 8.35 -4.09
C ALA A 51 -4.15 9.85 -3.92
N PRO A 52 -4.95 10.56 -3.11
CA PRO A 52 -4.76 11.99 -2.90
C PRO A 52 -3.34 12.27 -2.42
N ASP A 53 -2.76 13.35 -2.94
CA ASP A 53 -1.39 13.78 -2.65
C ASP A 53 -0.28 12.86 -3.23
N ALA A 54 -0.63 11.85 -4.04
CA ALA A 54 0.34 10.98 -4.69
C ALA A 54 1.13 11.69 -5.81
N GLY A 55 0.58 12.75 -6.40
CA GLY A 55 1.21 13.50 -7.48
C GLY A 55 1.59 12.62 -8.67
N THR A 56 2.72 12.92 -9.32
CA THR A 56 3.20 12.23 -10.54
C THR A 56 4.54 11.49 -10.39
N LEU A 57 5.17 11.55 -9.21
CA LEU A 57 6.54 11.07 -8.99
C LEU A 57 6.62 9.95 -7.94
N GLY A 58 5.52 9.24 -7.72
CA GLY A 58 5.41 8.23 -6.68
C GLY A 58 5.78 6.83 -7.17
N HIS A 59 6.62 6.12 -6.42
CA HIS A 59 6.87 4.69 -6.63
C HIS A 59 5.90 3.87 -5.79
N ALA A 60 5.01 3.13 -6.44
CA ALA A 60 3.95 2.40 -5.76
C ALA A 60 4.34 0.94 -5.49
N HIS A 61 4.16 0.48 -4.26
CA HIS A 61 4.22 -0.94 -3.88
C HIS A 61 2.92 -1.34 -3.20
N GLY A 62 2.33 -2.46 -3.63
CA GLY A 62 1.02 -2.89 -3.16
C GLY A 62 0.99 -4.32 -2.62
N THR A 63 0.23 -4.55 -1.56
CA THR A 63 -0.10 -5.86 -1.02
C THR A 63 -1.58 -5.97 -0.70
N VAL A 64 -2.12 -7.18 -0.82
CA VAL A 64 -3.41 -7.51 -0.22
C VAL A 64 -3.19 -7.80 1.26
N VAL A 65 -4.09 -7.34 2.13
CA VAL A 65 -3.99 -7.52 3.59
C VAL A 65 -5.36 -7.74 4.22
N ARG A 66 -5.50 -8.71 5.13
CA ARG A 66 -6.72 -8.90 5.93
C ARG A 66 -6.55 -8.29 7.32
N LEU A 67 -7.18 -7.15 7.56
CA LEU A 67 -6.99 -6.40 8.81
C LEU A 67 -7.91 -6.84 9.97
N ARG A 68 -8.99 -7.57 9.67
CA ARG A 68 -10.00 -8.03 10.63
C ARG A 68 -10.48 -9.44 10.28
N ASP A 69 -10.91 -10.18 11.30
CA ASP A 69 -11.48 -11.51 11.11
C ASP A 69 -12.85 -11.43 10.44
N GLY A 70 -13.13 -12.36 9.52
CA GLY A 70 -14.36 -12.39 8.72
C GLY A 70 -14.49 -11.32 7.62
N ASP A 71 -13.65 -10.28 7.61
CA ASP A 71 -13.69 -9.22 6.59
C ASP A 71 -13.06 -9.66 5.26
N LEU A 72 -13.53 -9.08 4.16
CA LEU A 72 -12.86 -9.21 2.86
C LEU A 72 -11.51 -8.51 2.87
N PRO A 73 -10.51 -9.01 2.14
CA PRO A 73 -9.18 -8.45 2.19
C PRO A 73 -9.15 -7.03 1.59
N ASN A 74 -8.37 -6.17 2.24
CA ASN A 74 -8.06 -4.82 1.81
C ASN A 74 -6.90 -4.80 0.82
N PHE A 75 -6.74 -3.68 0.12
CA PHE A 75 -5.55 -3.42 -0.69
C PHE A 75 -4.74 -2.29 -0.07
N ALA A 76 -3.54 -2.58 0.41
CA ALA A 76 -2.62 -1.61 0.96
C ALA A 76 -1.56 -1.23 -0.09
N VAL A 77 -1.28 0.07 -0.21
CA VAL A 77 -0.31 0.61 -1.16
C VAL A 77 0.55 1.65 -0.46
N ILE A 78 1.87 1.48 -0.52
CA ILE A 78 2.82 2.52 -0.13
C ILE A 78 3.31 3.23 -1.39
N VAL A 79 3.24 4.55 -1.41
CA VAL A 79 3.77 5.39 -2.48
C VAL A 79 4.95 6.17 -1.91
N ALA A 80 6.15 5.90 -2.42
CA ALA A 80 7.39 6.54 -1.98
C ALA A 80 7.79 7.70 -2.90
N PHE A 81 8.19 8.81 -2.29
CA PHE A 81 8.69 9.99 -3.01
C PHE A 81 10.18 10.17 -2.73
N GLN A 82 11.00 9.64 -3.64
CA GLN A 82 12.46 9.59 -3.45
C GLN A 82 13.08 10.97 -3.20
N ASN A 83 12.53 12.03 -3.80
CA ASN A 83 13.07 13.39 -3.67
C ASN A 83 12.74 14.08 -2.34
N TRP A 84 11.76 13.57 -1.58
CA TRP A 84 11.26 14.25 -0.37
C TRP A 84 11.43 13.45 0.91
N HIS A 85 11.96 12.23 0.85
CA HIS A 85 12.06 11.32 2.01
C HIS A 85 10.72 11.16 2.76
N VAL A 86 9.63 11.13 1.99
CA VAL A 86 8.27 10.94 2.48
C VAL A 86 7.65 9.80 1.69
N SER A 87 6.75 9.07 2.34
CA SER A 87 5.90 8.08 1.71
C SER A 87 4.49 8.21 2.22
N ILE A 88 3.51 7.84 1.42
CA ILE A 88 2.10 7.84 1.83
C ILE A 88 1.58 6.41 1.75
N LEU A 89 1.12 5.89 2.88
CA LEU A 89 0.44 4.60 2.96
C LEU A 89 -1.05 4.83 2.74
N TYR A 90 -1.62 4.16 1.75
CA TYR A 90 -3.05 4.09 1.50
C TYR A 90 -3.54 2.67 1.78
N VAL A 91 -4.73 2.54 2.37
CA VAL A 91 -5.43 1.26 2.46
C VAL A 91 -6.84 1.43 1.91
N TYR A 92 -7.18 0.59 0.96
CA TYR A 92 -8.46 0.58 0.27
C TYR A 92 -9.34 -0.55 0.77
N ALA A 93 -10.62 -0.25 0.95
CA ALA A 93 -11.67 -1.25 1.16
C ALA A 93 -11.92 -2.05 -0.12
N THR A 94 -12.65 -3.16 -0.01
CA THR A 94 -12.97 -4.03 -1.16
C THR A 94 -13.80 -3.34 -2.24
N ASP A 95 -14.58 -2.32 -1.86
CA ASP A 95 -15.31 -1.45 -2.78
C ASP A 95 -14.44 -0.37 -3.43
N ARG A 96 -13.11 -0.45 -3.25
CA ARG A 96 -12.07 0.46 -3.77
C ARG A 96 -12.08 1.86 -3.18
N LYS A 97 -12.87 2.11 -2.12
CA LYS A 97 -12.80 3.38 -1.40
C LYS A 97 -11.57 3.45 -0.52
N LEU A 98 -10.99 4.65 -0.44
CA LEU A 98 -9.92 4.94 0.49
C LEU A 98 -10.45 4.82 1.91
N ALA A 99 -9.89 3.88 2.67
CA ALA A 99 -10.25 3.62 4.04
C ALA A 99 -9.26 4.38 4.95
N PHE A 100 -7.97 4.18 4.74
CA PHE A 100 -6.92 4.77 5.58
C PHE A 100 -5.84 5.45 4.74
N GLN A 101 -5.31 6.55 5.25
CA GLN A 101 -4.18 7.28 4.67
C GLN A 101 -3.24 7.72 5.81
N GLU A 102 -1.95 7.47 5.65
CA GLU A 102 -0.90 7.91 6.60
C GLU A 102 0.29 8.46 5.84
N VAL A 103 0.80 9.62 6.28
CA VAL A 103 2.04 10.21 5.75
C VAL A 103 3.19 9.80 6.65
N ILE A 104 4.12 9.01 6.11
CA ILE A 104 5.31 8.53 6.80
C ILE A 104 6.48 9.41 6.38
N ALA A 105 7.14 10.04 7.36
CA ALA A 105 8.35 10.84 7.16
C ALA A 105 9.61 9.96 6.96
N ASP A 106 9.55 9.07 5.97
CA ASP A 106 10.67 8.26 5.47
C ASP A 106 10.40 7.78 4.03
N THR A 107 11.43 7.31 3.33
CA THR A 107 11.30 6.60 2.05
C THR A 107 11.00 5.13 2.29
N CYS A 108 9.79 4.69 1.96
CA CYS A 108 9.29 3.34 2.22
C CYS A 108 9.07 2.58 0.90
N ASN A 109 10.03 1.75 0.51
CA ASN A 109 10.01 1.04 -0.78
C ASN A 109 9.49 -0.40 -0.68
N SER A 110 8.80 -0.74 0.40
CA SER A 110 8.28 -2.10 0.59
C SER A 110 7.06 -2.12 1.50
N VAL A 111 6.11 -2.99 1.15
CA VAL A 111 4.93 -3.28 1.94
C VAL A 111 4.61 -4.78 1.85
N LEU A 112 4.21 -5.38 2.97
CA LEU A 112 3.90 -6.81 3.07
C LEU A 112 2.79 -7.04 4.10
N ALA A 113 1.92 -8.02 3.84
CA ALA A 113 1.02 -8.58 4.84
C ALA A 113 1.64 -9.82 5.48
N LEU A 114 1.69 -9.87 6.82
CA LEU A 114 2.21 -10.99 7.59
C LEU A 114 1.07 -11.62 8.41
N PRO A 115 0.75 -12.91 8.22
CA PRO A 115 -0.26 -13.59 9.03
C PRO A 115 0.08 -13.56 10.52
N ARG A 116 -0.90 -13.29 11.36
CA ARG A 116 -0.78 -13.46 12.81
C ARG A 116 -0.97 -14.92 13.18
N GLU A 117 -0.21 -15.39 14.16
CA GLU A 117 -0.31 -16.77 14.62
C GLU A 117 -1.72 -17.08 15.14
N GLY A 118 -2.32 -18.13 14.59
CA GLY A 118 -3.65 -18.61 15.00
C GLY A 118 -4.82 -17.72 14.57
N SER A 119 -4.64 -16.80 13.61
CA SER A 119 -5.70 -15.91 13.11
C SER A 119 -5.65 -15.74 11.59
N GLU A 120 -6.81 -15.45 10.99
CA GLU A 120 -6.91 -14.99 9.59
C GLU A 120 -6.47 -13.52 9.44
N ILE A 121 -6.26 -12.80 10.55
CA ILE A 121 -5.79 -11.41 10.56
C ILE A 121 -4.31 -11.36 10.21
N GLU A 122 -3.94 -10.37 9.42
CA GLU A 122 -2.58 -10.08 9.01
C GLU A 122 -2.13 -8.72 9.57
N ASP A 123 -0.87 -8.63 9.97
CA ASP A 123 -0.19 -7.37 10.23
C ASP A 123 0.34 -6.78 8.92
N LEU A 124 0.14 -5.48 8.74
CA LEU A 124 0.69 -4.76 7.61
C LEU A 124 2.07 -4.21 7.98
N LEU A 125 3.11 -4.70 7.32
CA LEU A 125 4.49 -4.25 7.50
C LEU A 125 4.87 -3.29 6.38
N VAL A 126 5.44 -2.15 6.75
CA VAL A 126 6.01 -1.15 5.83
C VAL A 126 7.49 -1.02 6.12
N GLY A 127 8.35 -1.22 5.13
CA GLY A 127 9.81 -1.12 5.30
C GLY A 127 10.35 0.20 4.77
N GLY A 128 11.07 0.94 5.61
CA GLY A 128 11.76 2.19 5.27
C GLY A 128 13.26 2.13 5.56
N THR A 129 13.86 3.27 5.86
CA THR A 129 15.31 3.40 6.01
C THR A 129 15.77 2.88 7.36
N GLY A 130 16.19 1.61 7.40
CA GLY A 130 16.71 0.96 8.61
C GLY A 130 15.65 0.64 9.67
N LYS A 131 14.37 0.73 9.31
CA LYS A 131 13.23 0.46 10.20
C LYS A 131 12.06 -0.16 9.46
N VAL A 132 11.20 -0.82 10.23
CA VAL A 132 9.94 -1.42 9.77
C VAL A 132 8.84 -0.94 10.70
N TRP A 133 7.77 -0.37 10.14
CA TRP A 133 6.55 -0.09 10.87
C TRP A 133 5.60 -1.27 10.72
N LYS A 134 4.93 -1.60 11.82
CA LYS A 134 3.83 -2.54 11.83
C LYS A 134 2.54 -1.75 12.05
N PHE A 135 1.60 -1.92 11.14
CA PHE A 135 0.26 -1.37 11.23
C PHE A 135 -0.72 -2.50 11.52
N SER A 136 -1.56 -2.24 12.52
CA SER A 136 -2.56 -3.19 13.01
C SER A 136 -3.90 -2.48 13.11
N ALA A 137 -5.00 -3.16 12.79
CA ALA A 137 -6.32 -2.63 13.10
C ALA A 137 -6.45 -2.42 14.61
N ALA A 138 -6.86 -1.21 15.01
CA ALA A 138 -7.26 -0.92 16.36
C ALA A 138 -8.39 -1.89 16.74
N ALA A 139 -8.32 -2.42 17.96
CA ALA A 139 -9.44 -3.15 18.54
C ALA A 139 -10.67 -2.24 18.49
N GLN A 140 -11.72 -2.67 17.80
CA GLN A 140 -12.97 -1.94 17.81
C GLN A 140 -13.47 -1.94 19.25
N SER A 141 -13.41 -0.79 19.93
CA SER A 141 -14.15 -0.60 21.17
C SER A 141 -15.62 -0.73 20.82
N ASP A 142 -16.28 -1.78 21.31
CA ASP A 142 -17.69 -2.13 21.07
C ASP A 142 -18.62 -0.91 20.95
N ALA A 143 -18.82 -0.38 19.74
CA ALA A 143 -19.90 0.55 19.40
C ALA A 143 -19.97 0.82 17.88
N ARG A 144 -20.93 0.16 17.22
CA ARG A 144 -21.71 0.62 16.05
C ARG A 144 -20.92 1.13 14.83
N ASP A 145 -20.64 0.21 13.91
CA ASP A 145 -20.98 0.28 12.47
C ASP A 145 -20.10 -0.76 11.72
N PRO A 146 -20.66 -1.82 11.11
CA PRO A 146 -19.88 -2.79 10.33
C PRO A 146 -19.25 -2.19 9.07
N ALA A 147 -19.66 -0.99 8.64
CA ALA A 147 -18.99 -0.24 7.57
C ALA A 147 -17.84 0.67 8.09
N ALA A 148 -17.59 0.72 9.40
CA ALA A 148 -16.55 1.56 9.96
C ALA A 148 -15.16 1.03 9.58
N VAL A 149 -14.42 1.87 8.88
CA VAL A 149 -13.04 1.64 8.47
C VAL A 149 -12.13 1.29 9.67
N PRO A 150 -11.23 0.28 9.54
CA PRO A 150 -10.19 0.05 10.53
C PRO A 150 -9.31 1.27 10.73
N GLN A 151 -9.22 1.76 11.96
CA GLN A 151 -8.13 2.67 12.34
C GLN A 151 -6.85 1.84 12.45
N LEU A 152 -5.82 2.19 11.69
CA LEU A 152 -4.51 1.56 11.83
C LEU A 152 -3.67 2.36 12.82
N VAL A 153 -2.99 1.67 13.72
CA VAL A 153 -2.05 2.28 14.68
C VAL A 153 -0.64 1.81 14.34
N PRO A 154 0.33 2.72 14.12
CA PRO A 154 1.71 2.35 13.93
C PRO A 154 2.35 1.91 15.25
N ASP A 155 3.07 0.80 15.22
CA ASP A 155 3.96 0.32 16.27
C ASP A 155 5.40 0.33 15.72
N GLU A 156 6.29 1.12 16.31
CA GLU A 156 7.70 1.19 15.92
C GLU A 156 8.48 0.05 16.58
N ALA A 157 8.89 -0.95 15.80
CA ALA A 157 9.78 -1.99 16.27
C ALA A 157 11.20 -1.42 16.44
N GLY A 158 11.57 -1.12 17.69
CA GLY A 158 12.90 -0.75 18.22
C GLY A 158 14.02 -0.48 17.21
N GLY A 159 14.33 0.80 16.99
CA GLY A 159 15.53 1.22 16.27
C GLY A 159 16.79 0.85 17.04
N ASN A 160 17.61 -0.04 16.46
CA ASN A 160 18.94 -0.34 16.98
C ASN A 160 19.82 0.89 16.76
N SER A 161 19.99 1.71 17.80
CA SER A 161 20.89 2.87 17.75
C SER A 161 22.32 2.38 17.51
N PRO A 162 23.03 2.84 16.46
CA PRO A 162 24.41 2.46 16.24
C PRO A 162 25.27 3.02 17.38
N GLY A 163 25.87 2.11 18.15
CA GLY A 163 26.79 2.44 19.24
C GLY A 163 27.90 3.36 18.75
N THR A 164 28.13 4.43 19.51
CA THR A 164 29.23 5.38 19.26
C THR A 164 30.56 4.64 19.43
N PRO A 165 31.50 4.71 18.47
CA PRO A 165 32.81 4.12 18.66
C PRO A 165 33.58 4.93 19.71
N ASP A 166 34.01 4.24 20.78
CA ASP A 166 34.94 4.79 21.76
C ASP A 166 36.27 5.16 21.08
N LYS A 167 36.77 6.35 21.42
CA LYS A 167 38.10 6.85 21.02
C LYS A 167 39.13 6.55 22.09
#